data_AF-A0A353CA07-F1
#
_entry.id   AF-A0A353CA07-F1
#
_cell.length_a   1.000
_cell.length_b   1.000
_cell.length_c   1.000
_cell.angle_alpha   90.00
_cell.angle_beta   90.00
_cell.angle_gamma   90.00
#
_symmetry.space_group_name_H-M   'P 1'
#
loop_
_entity.id
_entity.type
_entity.pdbx_description
1 polymer ?
#
loop_
_entity_poly.entity_id
_entity_poly.type
_entity_poly.pdbx_seq_one_letter_code
_entity_poly.pdbx_strand_id
1 'polypeptide(L)' 'LVSEIKLYNEQKVIEGREAGDLYDRLREAIDRSREMYEKRVEPQVSMKFDYFHYELLNDLAAGEPAKLGSSYPGAVV' A
#
# COMPACT_ATOMS: atom_id res chain seq x y z
N LEU A 1 4.98 7.20 5.38
CA LEU A 1 4.01 7.14 4.27
C LEU A 1 2.99 6.04 4.50
N VAL A 2 3.35 4.75 4.38
CA VAL A 2 2.40 3.64 4.60
C VAL A 2 1.91 3.56 6.05
N SER A 3 2.80 3.66 7.04
CA SER A 3 2.41 3.59 8.45
C SER A 3 1.51 4.77 8.88
N GLU A 4 1.56 5.91 8.17
CA GLU A 4 0.63 7.02 8.39
C GLU A 4 -0.79 6.68 7.89
N ILE A 5 -0.91 6.00 6.74
CA ILE A 5 -2.21 5.48 6.26
C ILE A 5 -2.84 4.60 7.35
N LYS A 6 -2.05 3.68 7.92
CA LYS A 6 -2.50 2.79 8.99
C LYS A 6 -2.96 3.56 10.22
N LEU A 7 -2.16 4.53 10.67
CA LEU A 7 -2.46 5.34 11.86
C LEU A 7 -3.78 6.11 11.72
N TYR A 8 -4.04 6.69 10.54
CA TYR A 8 -5.23 7.53 10.33
C TYR A 8 -6.46 6.75 9.85
N ASN A 9 -6.30 5.49 9.43
CA ASN A 9 -7.38 4.71 8.81
C ASN A 9 -7.52 3.31 9.43
N GLU A 10 -7.16 3.14 10.70
CA GLU A 10 -7.12 1.83 11.37
C GLU A 10 -8.41 1.02 11.16
N GLN A 11 -9.57 1.63 11.37
CA GLN A 11 -10.88 0.98 11.16
C GLN A 11 -11.05 0.47 9.72
N LYS A 12 -10.72 1.30 8.72
CA LYS A 12 -10.81 0.92 7.29
C LYS A 12 -9.81 -0.17 6.94
N VAL A 13 -8.64 -0.21 7.59
CA VAL A 13 -7.65 -1.27 7.41
C VAL A 13 -8.19 -2.59 7.95
N ILE A 14 -8.81 -2.59 9.13
CA ILE A 14 -9.43 -3.79 9.71
C ILE A 14 -10.53 -4.32 8.78
N GLU A 15 -11.48 -3.48 8.42
CA GLU A 15 -12.59 -3.86 7.54
C GLU A 15 -12.09 -4.32 6.17
N GLY A 16 -11.10 -3.62 5.61
CA GLY A 16 -10.54 -3.95 4.31
C GLY A 16 -9.79 -5.28 4.31
N ARG A 17 -9.18 -5.67 5.43
CA ARG A 17 -8.54 -6.98 5.58
C ARG A 17 -9.57 -8.11 5.63
N GLU A 18 -10.68 -7.88 6.32
CA GLU A 18 -11.76 -8.87 6.44
C GLU A 18 -12.49 -9.06 5.12
N ALA A 19 -12.73 -7.95 4.39
CA ALA A 19 -13.40 -7.97 3.10
C ALA A 19 -12.47 -8.30 1.91
N GLY A 20 -11.16 -8.12 2.08
CA GLY A 20 -10.17 -8.32 1.02
C GLY A 20 -10.19 -7.23 -0.06
N ASP A 21 -10.53 -5.99 0.31
CA ASP A 21 -10.71 -4.83 -0.57
C ASP A 21 -9.92 -3.59 -0.10
N LEU A 22 -8.79 -3.79 0.60
CA LEU A 22 -7.97 -2.70 1.17
C LEU A 22 -7.64 -1.61 0.17
N TYR A 23 -7.26 -1.98 -1.06
CA TYR A 23 -6.88 -0.98 -2.06
C TYR A 23 -8.07 -0.10 -2.43
N ASP A 24 -9.27 -0.66 -2.61
CA ASP A 24 -10.45 0.12 -2.98
C ASP A 24 -10.86 1.08 -1.86
N ARG A 25 -10.79 0.64 -0.59
CA ARG A 25 -11.14 1.48 0.58
C ARG A 25 -10.16 2.62 0.84
N LEU A 26 -8.88 2.38 0.56
CA LEU A 26 -7.77 3.29 0.89
C LEU A 26 -7.08 3.86 -0.35
N ARG A 27 -7.70 3.73 -1.52
CA ARG A 27 -7.12 4.06 -2.83
C ARG A 27 -6.47 5.43 -2.83
N GLU A 28 -7.22 6.46 -2.44
CA GLU A 28 -6.73 7.84 -2.44
C GLU A 28 -5.54 8.06 -1.48
N ALA A 29 -5.46 7.32 -0.38
CA ALA A 29 -4.37 7.44 0.57
C ALA A 29 -3.12 6.67 0.09
N ILE A 30 -3.34 5.48 -0.48
CA ILE A 30 -2.29 4.62 -1.05
C ILE A 30 -1.67 5.30 -2.28
N ASP A 31 -2.48 5.75 -3.24
CA ASP A 31 -2.01 6.37 -4.47
C ASP A 31 -1.23 7.66 -4.19
N ARG A 32 -1.74 8.52 -3.30
CA ARG A 32 -1.01 9.74 -2.87
C ARG A 32 0.30 9.41 -2.17
N SER A 33 0.32 8.39 -1.30
CA SER A 33 1.54 7.98 -0.61
C SER A 33 2.56 7.39 -1.59
N ARG A 34 2.11 6.66 -2.61
CA ARG A 34 2.96 6.13 -3.69
C ARG A 34 3.58 7.25 -4.50
N GLU A 35 2.79 8.24 -4.93
CA GLU A 35 3.31 9.41 -5.67
C GLU A 35 4.37 10.17 -4.84
N MET A 36 4.14 10.34 -3.54
CA MET A 36 5.10 10.99 -2.64
C MET A 36 6.37 10.15 -2.43
N TYR A 37 6.24 8.81 -2.40
CA TYR A 37 7.37 7.90 -2.34
C TYR A 37 8.23 8.01 -3.61
N GLU A 38 7.61 7.96 -4.78
CA GLU A 38 8.30 8.07 -6.08
C GLU A 38 9.02 9.40 -6.27
N LYS A 39 8.46 10.51 -5.77
CA LYS A 39 9.12 11.82 -5.80
C LYS A 39 10.32 11.94 -4.85
N ARG A 40 10.37 11.13 -3.78
CA ARG A 40 11.40 11.21 -2.73
C ARG A 40 12.51 10.19 -2.91
N VAL A 41 12.23 9.05 -3.54
CA VAL A 41 13.17 7.94 -3.67
C VAL A 41 13.93 8.06 -4.98
N GLU A 42 15.25 7.88 -4.91
CA GLU A 42 16.12 7.89 -6.09
C GLU A 42 15.73 6.75 -7.05
N PRO A 43 15.68 7.01 -8.38
CA PRO A 43 15.27 6.02 -9.37
C PRO A 43 16.05 4.70 -9.32
N GLN A 44 17.33 4.77 -8.95
CA GLN A 44 18.20 3.59 -8.85
C GLN A 44 17.80 2.62 -7.71
N VAL A 45 17.08 3.13 -6.70
CA VAL A 45 16.58 2.35 -5.57
C VAL A 45 15.24 1.72 -5.94
N SER A 46 14.32 2.49 -6.52
CA SER A 46 12.99 1.99 -6.90
C SER A 46 13.03 0.96 -8.03
N MET A 47 14.00 1.04 -8.95
CA MET A 47 14.20 0.06 -10.02
C MET A 47 14.62 -1.34 -9.56
N LYS A 48 15.15 -1.48 -8.33
CA LYS A 48 15.65 -2.76 -7.81
C LYS A 48 14.61 -3.50 -6.99
N PHE A 49 13.77 -2.77 -6.27
CA PHE A 49 12.78 -3.34 -5.37
C PHE A 49 11.69 -2.32 -5.04
N ASP A 50 10.42 -2.72 -5.16
CA ASP A 50 9.27 -1.89 -4.78
C ASP A 50 9.08 -1.94 -3.26
N TYR A 51 9.88 -1.16 -2.52
CA TYR A 51 9.76 -1.07 -1.07
C TYR A 51 8.41 -0.54 -0.61
N PHE A 52 7.77 0.32 -1.42
CA PHE A 52 6.44 0.81 -1.10
C PHE A 52 5.42 -0.32 -1.08
N HIS A 53 5.42 -1.17 -2.11
CA HIS A 53 4.57 -2.36 -2.15
C HIS A 53 4.87 -3.30 -0.97
N TYR A 54 6.16 -3.53 -0.66
CA TYR A 54 6.55 -4.36 0.46
C TYR A 54 6.03 -3.83 1.81
N GLU A 55 6.21 -2.54 2.09
CA GLU A 55 5.68 -1.95 3.32
C GLU A 55 4.16 -1.99 3.35
N LEU A 56 3.50 -1.69 2.23
CA LEU A 56 2.04 -1.74 2.12
C LEU A 56 1.49 -3.15 2.42
N LEU A 57 2.14 -4.19 1.90
CA LEU A 57 1.78 -5.56 2.23
C LEU A 57 1.96 -5.86 3.72
N ASN A 58 3.13 -5.56 4.28
CA ASN A 58 3.42 -5.90 5.67
C ASN A 58 2.55 -5.10 6.66
N ASP A 59 2.46 -3.78 6.49
CA ASP A 59 1.77 -2.91 7.44
C ASP A 59 0.25 -2.91 7.26
N LEU A 60 -0.25 -2.87 6.02
CA LEU A 60 -1.67 -2.78 5.72
C LEU A 60 -2.29 -4.14 5.42
N ALA A 61 -1.63 -5.03 4.69
CA ALA A 61 -2.20 -6.34 4.34
C ALA A 61 -1.77 -7.49 5.27
N ALA A 62 -0.99 -7.22 6.32
CA ALA A 62 -0.43 -8.24 7.22
C ALA A 62 0.35 -9.35 6.47
N GLY A 63 1.00 -8.99 5.36
CA GLY A 63 1.76 -9.91 4.51
C GLY A 63 0.92 -10.72 3.52
N GLU A 64 -0.39 -10.51 3.44
CA GLU A 64 -1.30 -11.29 2.58
C GLU A 64 -1.77 -10.48 1.36
N PRO A 65 -1.22 -10.71 0.14
CA PRO A 65 -1.60 -9.95 -1.05
C PRO A 65 -3.08 -10.06 -1.42
N ALA A 66 -3.72 -11.18 -1.09
CA ALA A 66 -5.15 -11.39 -1.32
C ALA A 66 -6.02 -10.33 -0.62
N LYS A 67 -5.53 -9.71 0.47
CA LYS A 67 -6.27 -8.67 1.20
C LYS A 67 -6.28 -7.31 0.51
N LEU A 68 -5.38 -7.09 -0.44
CA LEU A 68 -5.32 -5.83 -1.21
C LEU A 68 -6.49 -5.69 -2.18
N GLY A 69 -7.07 -6.82 -2.60
CA GLY A 69 -8.16 -6.86 -3.56
C GLY A 69 -7.68 -6.82 -5.01
N SER A 70 -8.54 -7.28 -5.91
CA SER A 70 -8.24 -7.46 -7.33
C SER A 70 -7.94 -6.15 -8.07
N SER A 71 -8.41 -5.01 -7.54
CA SER A 71 -8.19 -3.68 -8.10
C SER A 71 -6.78 -3.17 -7.86
N TYR A 72 -6.00 -3.80 -6.98
CA TYR A 72 -4.64 -3.38 -6.67
C TYR A 72 -3.71 -3.66 -7.86
N PRO A 73 -2.99 -2.64 -8.38
CA PRO A 73 -2.17 -2.79 -9.60
C PRO A 73 -0.94 -3.68 -9.43
N GLY A 74 -0.62 -4.12 -8.21
CA GLY A 74 0.57 -4.92 -7.93
C GLY A 74 1.82 -4.08 -7.68
N ALA A 75 2.94 -4.79 -7.50
CA ALA A 75 4.26 -4.18 -7.45
C ALA A 75 4.63 -3.58 -8.81
N VAL A 76 5.33 -2.44 -8.80
CA VAL A 76 5.85 -1.79 -10.01
C VAL A 76 7.36 -2.06 -10.01
N VAL A 77 7.80 -3.00 -10.84
CA VAL A 77 9.23 -3.25 -11.13
C VAL A 77 9.43 -3.16 -12.63
#